data_AF-X6NLK4-F1
#
_entry.id   AF-X6NLK4-F1
#
_cell.length_a   1.000
_cell.length_b   1.000
_cell.length_c   1.000
_cell.angle_alpha   90.00
_cell.angle_beta   90.00
_cell.angle_gamma   90.00
#
_symmetry.space_group_name_H-M   'P 1'
#
loop_
_entity.id
_entity.type
_entity.pdbx_description
1 polymer ?
#
loop_
_entity_poly.entity_id
_entity_poly.type
_entity_poly.pdbx_seq_one_letter_code
_entity_poly.pdbx_strand_id
1 'polypeptide(L)'
;MSEKEEKRSSKKAESNFVANSKELDGVPDLSMLVYLEMPHVTQRTKKVLLLFHYYYVQKVININYHIFFVLFIYFQKKQVAVNPYERLPIYGQDVIDEFHEASKQGKLPQGRPHPYGVSARSYMRLVQRRCNQSIIVCGESGAGKVCFVYLFFF
;
A
#
# COMPACT_ATOMS: atom_id res chain seq x y z
N MET A 1 27.34 -29.79 13.21
CA MET A 1 27.29 -30.08 11.76
C MET A 1 25.92 -29.81 11.13
N SER A 2 24.93 -29.27 11.86
CA SER A 2 23.53 -29.13 11.40
C SER A 2 23.16 -27.76 10.79
N GLU A 3 23.77 -26.65 11.23
CA GLU A 3 23.36 -25.30 10.76
C GLU A 3 23.83 -24.92 9.35
N LYS A 4 24.90 -25.56 8.85
CA LYS A 4 25.45 -25.27 7.50
C LYS A 4 24.67 -25.96 6.38
N GLU A 5 23.93 -27.02 6.67
CA GLU A 5 23.10 -27.75 5.70
C GLU A 5 21.72 -27.10 5.53
N GLU A 6 21.14 -26.56 6.61
CA GLU A 6 19.86 -25.82 6.56
C GLU A 6 20.00 -24.44 5.87
N LYS A 7 21.17 -23.81 5.99
CA LYS A 7 21.56 -22.64 5.18
C LYS A 7 21.83 -22.98 3.71
N ARG A 8 22.12 -24.24 3.39
CA ARG A 8 22.31 -24.72 2.00
C ARG A 8 20.98 -25.10 1.33
N SER A 9 20.00 -25.58 2.09
CA SER A 9 18.65 -25.85 1.59
C SER A 9 17.84 -24.57 1.33
N SER A 10 17.94 -23.56 2.21
CA SER A 10 17.31 -22.24 2.01
C SER A 10 17.90 -21.46 0.82
N LYS A 11 19.22 -21.54 0.59
CA LYS A 11 19.87 -20.98 -0.61
C LYS A 11 19.50 -21.68 -1.93
N LYS A 12 19.06 -22.94 -1.87
CA LYS A 12 18.65 -23.72 -3.04
C LYS A 12 17.20 -23.44 -3.46
N ALA A 13 16.39 -22.84 -2.58
CA ALA A 13 15.06 -22.33 -2.90
C ALA A 13 15.11 -20.94 -3.56
N GLU A 14 16.09 -20.10 -3.19
CA GLU A 14 16.33 -18.79 -3.82
C GLU A 14 16.81 -18.88 -5.29
N SER A 15 17.28 -20.05 -5.75
CA SER A 15 17.91 -20.18 -7.07
C SER A 15 16.94 -20.30 -8.26
N ASN A 16 15.63 -20.39 -8.04
CA ASN A 16 14.61 -20.41 -9.10
C ASN A 16 13.62 -19.24 -8.96
N PHE A 17 14.14 -18.03 -8.72
CA PHE A 17 13.31 -16.83 -8.70
C PHE A 17 12.88 -16.43 -10.12
N VAL A 18 11.65 -16.78 -10.50
CA VAL A 18 11.01 -16.31 -11.74
C VAL A 18 10.26 -15.03 -11.43
N ALA A 19 10.72 -13.90 -11.94
CA ALA A 19 10.06 -12.61 -11.72
C ALA A 19 8.68 -12.55 -12.41
N ASN A 20 7.75 -11.79 -11.83
CA ASN A 20 6.48 -11.48 -12.50
C ASN A 20 6.74 -10.68 -13.80
N SER A 21 5.84 -10.83 -14.78
CA SER A 21 5.90 -10.07 -16.03
C SER A 21 5.94 -8.56 -15.76
N LYS A 22 6.67 -7.82 -16.59
CA LYS A 22 6.82 -6.35 -16.48
C LYS A 22 5.49 -5.60 -16.62
N GLU A 23 4.49 -6.20 -17.25
CA GLU A 23 3.14 -5.62 -17.37
C GLU A 23 2.44 -5.50 -16.01
N LEU A 24 2.79 -6.38 -15.06
CA LEU A 24 2.22 -6.40 -13.73
C LEU A 24 2.89 -5.37 -12.78
N ASP A 25 3.94 -4.67 -13.25
CA ASP A 25 4.60 -3.61 -12.48
C ASP A 25 3.76 -2.33 -12.35
N GLY A 26 2.64 -2.19 -13.05
CA GLY A 26 1.73 -1.06 -12.88
C GLY A 26 0.62 -1.30 -11.86
N VAL A 27 0.46 -2.56 -11.41
CA VAL A 27 -0.78 -2.95 -10.76
C VAL A 27 -0.82 -2.45 -9.30
N PRO A 28 -1.93 -1.81 -8.87
CA PRO A 28 -2.09 -1.29 -7.51
C PRO A 28 -2.42 -2.39 -6.48
N ASP A 29 -2.94 -3.54 -6.91
CA ASP A 29 -3.26 -4.70 -6.08
C ASP A 29 -2.29 -5.86 -6.32
N LEU A 30 -1.55 -6.25 -5.29
CA LEU A 30 -0.62 -7.38 -5.31
C LEU A 30 -1.31 -8.72 -5.61
N SER A 31 -2.60 -8.81 -5.35
CA SER A 31 -3.41 -10.01 -5.60
C SER A 31 -3.46 -10.43 -7.06
N MET A 32 -3.19 -9.49 -7.96
CA MET A 32 -3.21 -9.72 -9.40
C MET A 32 -1.87 -10.26 -9.92
N LEU A 33 -0.86 -10.37 -9.05
CA LEU A 33 0.42 -10.98 -9.42
C LEU A 33 0.24 -12.48 -9.65
N VAL A 34 0.88 -12.99 -10.71
CA VAL A 34 0.89 -14.43 -11.03
C VAL A 34 1.66 -15.20 -9.96
N TYR A 35 2.80 -14.66 -9.52
CA TYR A 35 3.61 -15.20 -8.44
C TYR A 35 3.50 -14.29 -7.20
N LEU A 36 2.99 -14.87 -6.10
CA LEU A 36 2.75 -14.20 -4.82
C LEU A 36 3.67 -14.76 -3.72
N GLU A 37 4.90 -15.11 -4.06
CA GLU A 37 5.87 -15.55 -3.06
C GLU A 37 6.49 -14.34 -2.35
N MET A 38 7.02 -14.56 -1.15
CA MET A 38 7.71 -13.53 -0.36
C MET A 38 8.77 -12.71 -1.14
N PRO A 39 9.62 -13.31 -2.01
CA PRO A 39 10.57 -12.51 -2.77
C PRO A 39 9.91 -11.53 -3.75
N HIS A 40 8.76 -11.87 -4.35
CA HIS A 40 8.04 -10.97 -5.27
C HIS A 40 7.41 -9.80 -4.53
N VAL A 41 6.79 -10.05 -3.37
CA VAL A 41 6.24 -8.99 -2.52
C VAL A 41 7.35 -8.03 -2.08
N THR A 42 8.51 -8.59 -1.70
CA THR A 42 9.69 -7.80 -1.28
C THR A 42 10.28 -6.99 -2.43
N GLN A 43 10.38 -7.57 -3.62
CA GLN A 43 10.85 -6.84 -4.80
C GLN A 43 9.90 -5.68 -5.12
N ARG A 44 8.60 -5.91 -4.98
CA ARG A 44 7.58 -4.87 -5.21
C ARG A 44 7.69 -3.74 -4.19
N THR A 45 7.72 -4.05 -2.90
CA THR A 45 7.86 -3.02 -1.85
C THR A 45 9.16 -2.24 -1.96
N LYS A 46 10.27 -2.89 -2.34
CA LYS A 46 11.54 -2.20 -2.65
C LYS A 46 11.42 -1.24 -3.83
N LYS A 47 10.75 -1.66 -4.91
CA LYS A 47 10.54 -0.81 -6.10
C LYS A 47 9.68 0.41 -5.77
N VAL A 48 8.64 0.22 -4.95
CA VAL A 48 7.83 1.30 -4.39
C VAL A 48 8.69 2.31 -3.61
N LEU A 49 9.56 1.82 -2.72
CA LEU A 49 10.46 2.66 -1.95
C LEU A 49 11.47 3.42 -2.84
N LEU A 50 11.99 2.76 -3.89
CA LEU A 50 12.88 3.40 -4.86
C LEU A 50 12.17 4.52 -5.64
N LEU A 51 10.91 4.31 -6.04
CA LEU A 51 10.11 5.35 -6.69
C LEU A 51 9.84 6.53 -5.75
N PHE A 52 9.58 6.26 -4.47
CA PHE A 52 9.45 7.31 -3.46
C PHE A 52 10.77 8.08 -3.26
N HIS A 53 11.91 7.37 -3.18
CA HIS A 53 13.22 8.00 -3.09
C HIS A 53 13.51 8.86 -4.32
N TYR A 54 13.21 8.37 -5.51
CA TYR A 54 13.34 9.13 -6.76
C TYR A 54 12.45 10.38 -6.74
N TYR A 55 11.19 10.27 -6.31
CA TYR A 55 10.30 11.42 -6.14
C TYR A 55 10.87 12.46 -5.16
N TYR A 56 11.41 12.00 -4.02
CA TYR A 56 12.03 12.89 -3.04
C TYR A 56 13.22 13.65 -3.63
N VAL A 57 14.09 12.97 -4.37
CA VAL A 57 15.21 13.60 -5.09
C VAL A 57 14.69 14.62 -6.12
N GLN A 58 13.67 14.30 -6.90
CA GLN A 58 13.06 15.21 -7.88
C GLN A 58 12.43 16.47 -7.22
N LYS A 59 11.80 16.30 -6.04
CA LYS A 59 11.24 17.41 -5.24
C LYS A 59 12.34 18.38 -4.79
N VAL A 60 13.51 17.88 -4.37
CA VAL A 60 14.67 18.71 -4.02
C VAL A 60 15.17 19.51 -5.24
N ILE A 61 15.07 18.94 -6.44
CA ILE A 61 15.49 19.57 -7.70
C ILE A 61 14.38 20.49 -8.27
N ASN A 62 13.27 20.68 -7.55
CA ASN A 62 12.12 21.54 -7.93
C ASN A 62 11.48 21.15 -9.28
N ILE A 63 11.50 19.85 -9.60
CA ILE A 63 10.84 19.31 -10.79
C ILE A 63 9.50 18.72 -10.36
N ASN A 64 8.40 19.37 -10.77
CA ASN A 64 7.04 18.98 -10.43
C ASN A 64 6.62 17.70 -11.18
N TYR A 65 6.88 16.53 -10.60
CA TYR A 65 6.26 15.28 -11.04
C TYR A 65 5.12 14.90 -10.11
N HIS A 66 3.95 14.62 -10.71
CA HIS A 66 2.74 14.16 -10.02
C HIS A 66 2.86 12.66 -9.63
N ILE A 67 3.88 12.28 -8.86
CA ILE A 67 4.04 10.90 -8.36
C ILE A 67 3.09 10.71 -7.18
N PHE A 68 1.82 10.49 -7.50
CA PHE A 68 0.74 10.49 -6.51
C PHE A 68 0.56 9.15 -5.77
N PHE A 69 1.44 8.16 -5.96
CA PHE A 69 0.88 6.81 -6.07
C PHE A 69 1.66 5.60 -5.57
N VAL A 70 2.63 5.77 -4.67
CA VAL A 70 3.39 4.59 -4.24
C VAL A 70 3.78 4.63 -2.77
N LEU A 71 2.79 4.83 -1.90
CA LEU A 71 2.97 4.53 -0.47
C LEU A 71 2.01 3.47 0.02
N PHE A 72 0.96 3.21 -0.75
CA PHE A 72 -0.05 2.26 -0.42
C PHE A 72 -0.14 1.20 -1.50
N ILE A 73 -0.24 -0.05 -1.07
CA ILE A 73 -0.37 -1.20 -1.95
C ILE A 73 -1.58 -1.99 -1.47
N TYR A 74 -2.53 -2.28 -2.37
CA TYR A 74 -3.62 -3.17 -2.03
C TYR A 74 -3.16 -4.63 -2.02
N PHE A 75 -3.71 -5.39 -1.09
CA PHE A 75 -3.59 -6.84 -1.04
C PHE A 75 -4.96 -7.41 -0.69
N GLN A 76 -5.77 -7.73 -1.69
CA GLN A 76 -7.13 -8.25 -1.54
C GLN A 76 -7.99 -7.28 -0.71
N LYS A 77 -8.25 -7.63 0.56
CA LYS A 77 -9.01 -6.84 1.55
C LYS A 77 -8.11 -6.06 2.51
N LYS A 78 -6.80 -6.24 2.45
CA LYS A 78 -5.78 -5.58 3.27
C LYS A 78 -5.14 -4.45 2.46
N GLN A 79 -4.60 -3.46 3.15
CA GLN A 79 -3.82 -2.39 2.55
C GLN A 79 -2.49 -2.33 3.30
N VAL A 80 -1.39 -2.36 2.54
CA VAL A 80 -0.04 -2.18 3.06
C VAL A 80 0.32 -0.71 2.83
N ALA A 81 0.84 -0.06 3.87
CA ALA A 81 1.26 1.32 3.83
C ALA A 81 2.73 1.43 4.22
N VAL A 82 3.49 2.26 3.52
CA VAL A 82 4.86 2.63 3.85
C VAL A 82 4.84 4.05 4.41
N ASN A 83 5.47 4.26 5.56
CA ASN A 83 5.56 5.59 6.16
C ASN A 83 6.56 6.46 5.36
N PRO A 84 6.14 7.60 4.79
CA PRO A 84 7.04 8.51 4.10
C PRO A 84 7.94 9.35 5.04
N TYR A 85 7.68 9.31 6.37
CA TYR A 85 8.35 10.14 7.39
C TYR A 85 8.26 11.67 7.16
N GLU A 86 7.45 12.12 6.20
CA GLU A 86 7.19 13.52 5.87
C GLU A 86 5.68 13.73 5.67
N ARG A 87 5.19 14.96 5.89
CA ARG A 87 3.82 15.32 5.53
C ARG A 87 3.70 15.45 4.01
N LEU A 88 2.77 14.69 3.44
CA LEU A 88 2.46 14.74 2.02
C LEU A 88 1.16 15.51 1.78
N PRO A 89 1.03 16.22 0.65
CA PRO A 89 -0.18 16.97 0.28
C PRO A 89 -1.34 16.05 -0.19
N ILE A 90 -1.42 14.82 0.33
CA ILE A 90 -2.42 13.81 -0.03
C ILE A 90 -3.56 13.71 0.98
N TYR A 91 -3.44 14.42 2.10
CA TYR A 91 -4.43 14.46 3.19
C TYR A 91 -5.17 15.80 3.26
N GLY A 92 -5.23 16.52 2.14
CA GLY A 92 -5.97 17.79 2.03
C GLY A 92 -7.48 17.58 1.95
N GLN A 93 -8.24 18.66 2.18
CA GLN A 93 -9.70 18.63 2.18
C GLN A 93 -10.27 18.17 0.83
N ASP A 94 -9.66 18.59 -0.27
CA ASP A 94 -10.07 18.21 -1.64
C ASP A 94 -10.11 16.69 -1.84
N VAL A 95 -9.14 15.98 -1.24
CA VAL A 95 -9.04 14.51 -1.32
C VAL A 95 -10.10 13.85 -0.43
N ILE A 96 -10.36 14.42 0.75
CA ILE A 96 -11.43 13.93 1.64
C ILE A 96 -12.78 14.01 0.92
N ASP A 97 -13.06 15.14 0.29
CA ASP A 97 -14.30 15.39 -0.43
C ASP A 97 -14.44 14.46 -1.65
N GLU A 98 -13.36 14.24 -2.42
CA GLU A 98 -13.32 13.27 -3.53
C GLU A 98 -13.71 11.86 -3.06
N PHE A 99 -13.09 11.36 -1.98
CA PHE A 99 -13.37 10.01 -1.46
C PHE A 99 -14.76 9.91 -0.83
N HIS A 100 -15.26 10.97 -0.20
CA HIS A 100 -16.58 11.00 0.41
C HIS A 100 -17.69 10.98 -0.65
N GLU A 101 -17.58 11.78 -1.70
CA GLU A 101 -18.55 11.78 -2.81
C GLU A 101 -18.51 10.46 -3.58
N ALA A 102 -17.31 9.93 -3.84
CA ALA A 102 -17.13 8.61 -4.45
C ALA A 102 -17.79 7.49 -3.62
N SER A 103 -17.72 7.58 -2.30
CA SER A 103 -18.39 6.66 -1.36
C SER A 103 -19.91 6.72 -1.48
N LYS A 104 -20.49 7.93 -1.47
CA LYS A 104 -21.96 8.11 -1.65
C LYS A 104 -22.46 7.52 -2.96
N GLN A 105 -21.69 7.69 -4.03
CA GLN A 105 -22.01 7.16 -5.36
C GLN A 105 -21.74 5.66 -5.50
N GLY A 106 -21.17 5.01 -4.48
CA GLY A 106 -20.75 3.62 -4.52
C GLY A 106 -19.61 3.33 -5.51
N LYS A 107 -18.92 4.36 -5.97
CA LYS A 107 -17.85 4.31 -6.97
C LYS A 107 -16.53 4.78 -6.36
N LEU A 108 -16.07 4.10 -5.32
CA LEU A 108 -14.73 4.31 -4.79
C LEU A 108 -13.69 4.16 -5.92
N PRO A 109 -12.73 5.08 -6.07
CA PRO A 109 -11.77 5.05 -7.16
C PRO A 109 -10.96 3.75 -7.12
N GLN A 110 -11.25 2.85 -8.06
CA GLN A 110 -10.55 1.59 -8.19
C GLN A 110 -9.13 1.87 -8.64
N GLY A 111 -8.17 1.33 -7.89
CA GLY A 111 -6.76 1.46 -8.19
C GLY A 111 -6.05 2.58 -7.43
N ARG A 112 -6.72 3.49 -6.70
CA ARG A 112 -6.07 4.48 -5.81
C ARG A 112 -6.09 4.05 -4.34
N PRO A 113 -5.08 3.29 -3.86
CA PRO A 113 -5.03 2.87 -2.47
C PRO A 113 -4.83 4.07 -1.53
N HIS A 114 -5.84 4.34 -0.70
CA HIS A 114 -5.83 5.43 0.25
C HIS A 114 -6.57 5.03 1.55
N PRO A 115 -6.12 5.47 2.74
CA PRO A 115 -6.82 5.20 4.00
C PRO A 115 -8.28 5.68 3.98
N TYR A 116 -8.57 6.83 3.36
CA TYR A 116 -9.95 7.32 3.20
C TYR A 116 -10.84 6.35 2.42
N GLY A 117 -10.30 5.63 1.44
CA GLY A 117 -11.06 4.59 0.74
C GLY A 117 -11.43 3.41 1.65
N VAL A 118 -10.60 3.10 2.65
CA VAL A 118 -10.88 2.03 3.63
C VAL A 118 -11.89 2.48 4.67
N SER A 119 -11.80 3.69 5.21
CA SER A 119 -12.83 4.24 6.12
C SER A 119 -14.18 4.33 5.41
N ALA A 120 -14.23 4.94 4.24
CA ALA A 120 -15.45 5.09 3.44
C ALA A 120 -16.12 3.72 3.17
N ARG A 121 -15.36 2.73 2.71
CA ARG A 121 -15.88 1.38 2.47
C ARG A 121 -16.39 0.69 3.75
N SER A 122 -15.73 0.92 4.88
CA SER A 122 -16.14 0.37 6.18
C SER A 122 -17.43 1.04 6.66
N TYR A 123 -17.54 2.36 6.52
CA TYR A 123 -18.75 3.12 6.81
C TYR A 123 -19.94 2.68 5.94
N MET A 124 -19.76 2.58 4.62
CA MET A 124 -20.80 2.08 3.71
C MET A 124 -21.29 0.69 4.12
N ARG A 125 -20.37 -0.23 4.47
CA ARG A 125 -20.74 -1.58 4.92
C ARG A 125 -21.50 -1.56 6.24
N LEU A 126 -21.13 -0.68 7.17
CA LEU A 126 -21.84 -0.49 8.43
C LEU A 126 -23.29 -0.04 8.17
N VAL A 127 -23.49 0.94 7.29
CA VAL A 127 -24.83 1.46 6.95
C VAL A 127 -25.66 0.42 6.19
N GLN A 128 -25.09 -0.22 5.17
CA GLN A 128 -25.79 -1.17 4.31
C GLN A 128 -26.11 -2.49 5.01
N ARG A 129 -25.14 -3.06 5.73
CA ARG A 129 -25.28 -4.38 6.36
C ARG A 129 -25.78 -4.32 7.81
N ARG A 130 -25.82 -3.12 8.41
CA ARG A 130 -26.15 -2.91 9.83
C ARG A 130 -25.30 -3.78 10.76
N CYS A 131 -24.04 -4.01 10.40
CA CYS A 131 -23.08 -4.78 11.19
C CYS A 131 -21.87 -3.92 11.57
N ASN A 132 -21.44 -4.02 12.82
CA ASN A 132 -20.23 -3.36 13.32
C ASN A 132 -19.01 -3.71 12.44
N GLN A 133 -18.20 -2.71 12.11
CA GLN A 133 -16.96 -2.89 11.36
C GLN A 133 -15.78 -2.52 12.24
N SER A 134 -14.64 -3.18 12.02
CA SER A 134 -13.38 -2.85 12.69
C SER A 134 -12.26 -2.68 11.65
N ILE A 135 -11.37 -1.74 11.93
CA ILE A 135 -10.14 -1.52 11.15
C ILE A 135 -8.98 -1.85 12.08
N ILE A 136 -8.14 -2.80 11.67
CA ILE A 136 -6.96 -3.22 12.43
C ILE A 136 -5.72 -2.62 11.76
N VAL A 137 -4.99 -1.79 12.51
CA VAL A 137 -3.73 -1.19 12.06
C VAL A 137 -2.57 -1.87 12.76
N CYS A 138 -1.77 -2.62 12.01
CA CYS A 138 -0.59 -3.35 12.50
C CYS A 138 0.70 -2.77 11.92
N GLY A 139 1.83 -3.06 12.57
CA GLY A 139 3.17 -2.62 12.15
C GLY A 139 4.19 -2.75 13.28
N GLU A 140 5.44 -2.44 13.00
CA GLU A 140 6.48 -2.35 14.03
C GLU A 140 6.46 -0.97 14.72
N SER A 141 7.30 -0.80 15.75
CA SER A 141 7.49 0.50 16.38
C SER A 141 8.02 1.50 15.34
N GLY A 142 7.47 2.72 15.29
CA GLY A 142 7.88 3.72 14.30
C GLY A 142 7.26 3.58 12.90
N ALA A 143 6.43 2.56 12.66
CA ALA A 143 5.74 2.37 11.37
C ALA A 143 4.64 3.42 11.07
N GLY A 144 4.35 4.35 11.98
CA GLY A 144 3.35 5.41 11.78
C GLY A 144 1.90 5.01 12.08
N LYS A 145 1.65 3.92 12.82
CA LYS A 145 0.29 3.45 13.17
C LYS A 145 -0.60 4.55 13.75
N VAL A 146 -0.06 5.32 14.70
CA VAL A 146 -0.80 6.39 15.38
C VAL A 146 -1.25 7.45 14.40
N CYS A 147 -0.34 7.89 13.51
CA CYS A 147 -0.67 8.84 12.45
C CYS A 147 -1.76 8.29 11.52
N PHE A 148 -1.71 7.00 11.19
CA PHE A 148 -2.77 6.33 10.42
C PHE A 148 -4.12 6.34 11.12
N VAL A 149 -4.14 6.07 12.43
CA VAL A 149 -5.39 6.05 13.20
C VAL A 149 -6.10 7.40 13.11
N TYR A 150 -5.37 8.52 13.20
CA TYR A 150 -5.97 9.86 13.05
C TYR A 150 -6.63 10.08 11.69
N LEU A 151 -6.10 9.50 10.61
CA LEU A 151 -6.66 9.66 9.26
C LEU A 151 -8.01 8.94 9.07
N PHE A 152 -8.39 8.01 9.95
CA PHE A 152 -9.64 7.25 9.80
C PHE A 152 -10.86 7.92 10.45
N PHE A 153 -10.69 8.96 11.26
CA PHE A 153 -11.77 9.59 12.05
C PHE A 153 -12.25 10.94 11.49
N PHE A 154 -12.12 11.16 10.19
CA PHE A 154 -12.64 12.34 9.49
C PHE A 154 -13.97 12.03 8.79
#